data_AF-A0A8I1MPZ5-F1
#
_entry.id   AF-A0A8I1MPZ5-F1
#
_cell.length_a   1.000
_cell.length_b   1.000
_cell.length_c   1.000
_cell.angle_alpha   90.00
_cell.angle_beta   90.00
_cell.angle_gamma   90.00
#
_symmetry.space_group_name_H-M   'P 1'
#
loop_
_entity.id
_entity.type
_entity.pdbx_description
1 polymer ?
#
loop_
_entity_poly.entity_id
_entity_poly.type
_entity_poly.pdbx_seq_one_letter_code
_entity_poly.pdbx_strand_id
1 'polypeptide(L)'
;MSIFPPITGHIIQQDLLPNETLIENYPANMTMGWKSAGGRFALTNERLLFCPTQLDSLNEGTHWSLSRSQIQSIEIDPPHFSPSYWLNGGLRSRLAIHAQDGTVTYFVISKVRSVREKLLQRLK
;
A
#
# COMPACT_ATOMS: atom_id res chain seq x y z
N MET A 1 19.31 15.07 -0.86
CA MET A 1 18.95 14.41 0.42
C MET A 1 17.57 14.91 0.79
N SER A 2 16.50 14.26 0.29
CA SER A 2 15.13 14.76 0.46
C SER A 2 14.55 14.24 1.76
N ILE A 3 14.41 15.16 2.72
CA ILE A 3 13.77 14.93 4.02
C ILE A 3 12.26 15.01 3.76
N PHE A 4 11.61 13.86 3.60
CA PHE A 4 10.16 13.81 3.71
C PHE A 4 9.80 13.84 5.21
N PRO A 5 8.94 14.76 5.67
CA PRO A 5 8.46 14.73 7.04
C PRO A 5 7.76 13.40 7.31
N PRO A 6 7.76 12.89 8.56
CA PRO A 6 7.01 11.68 8.89
C PRO A 6 5.53 11.91 8.57
N ILE A 7 5.02 11.13 7.62
CA ILE A 7 3.62 11.16 7.18
C ILE A 7 2.79 10.50 8.29
N THR A 8 2.22 11.30 9.18
CA THR A 8 1.37 10.88 10.29
C THR A 8 -0.07 10.65 9.81
N GLY A 9 -0.28 9.78 8.82
CA GLY A 9 -1.56 9.10 8.71
C GLY A 9 -1.54 8.01 9.77
N HIS A 10 -2.45 8.02 10.74
CA HIS A 10 -2.67 6.84 11.61
C HIS A 10 -3.86 6.08 11.04
N ILE A 11 -3.75 4.75 10.94
CA ILE A 11 -4.95 3.92 10.83
C ILE A 11 -5.54 3.89 12.22
N ILE A 12 -6.71 4.48 12.36
CA ILE A 12 -7.43 4.61 13.63
C ILE A 12 -8.49 3.52 13.71
N GLN A 13 -9.03 3.30 14.90
CA GLN A 13 -10.05 2.27 15.12
C GLN A 13 -11.31 2.44 14.25
N GLN A 14 -11.59 3.66 13.78
CA GLN A 14 -12.70 3.95 12.87
C GLN A 14 -12.49 3.42 11.45
N ASP A 15 -11.25 3.10 11.07
CA ASP A 15 -10.93 2.48 9.78
C ASP A 15 -11.12 0.95 9.80
N LEU A 16 -11.32 0.38 11.00
CA LEU A 16 -11.46 -1.05 11.24
C LEU A 16 -12.94 -1.42 11.42
N LEU A 17 -13.35 -2.56 10.85
CA LEU A 17 -14.65 -3.17 11.12
C LEU A 17 -14.74 -3.62 12.59
N PRO A 18 -15.96 -3.84 13.13
CA PRO A 18 -16.11 -4.45 14.44
C PRO A 18 -15.35 -5.79 14.52
N ASN A 19 -14.49 -5.95 15.53
CA ASN A 19 -13.58 -7.10 15.73
C ASN A 19 -12.42 -7.21 14.73
N GLU A 20 -12.25 -6.25 13.83
CA GLU A 20 -11.04 -6.15 13.01
C GLU A 20 -9.90 -5.56 13.87
N THR A 21 -8.75 -6.21 13.83
CA THR A 21 -7.56 -5.86 14.62
C THR A 21 -6.40 -5.58 13.68
N LEU A 22 -5.66 -4.51 13.99
CA LEU A 22 -4.47 -4.13 13.24
C LEU A 22 -3.33 -5.09 13.59
N ILE A 23 -2.77 -5.76 12.58
CA ILE A 23 -1.64 -6.68 12.75
C ILE A 23 -0.32 -5.95 12.50
N GLU A 24 -0.22 -5.24 11.36
CA GLU A 24 0.96 -4.48 10.96
C GLU A 24 0.52 -3.25 10.16
N ASN A 25 1.34 -2.20 10.17
CA ASN A 25 1.13 -1.04 9.32
C ASN A 25 2.46 -0.40 8.88
N TYR A 26 2.45 0.22 7.71
CA TYR A 26 3.63 0.78 7.05
C TYR A 26 3.27 2.09 6.36
N PRO A 27 4.14 3.11 6.38
CA PRO A 27 4.05 4.24 5.45
C PRO A 27 4.19 3.72 4.02
N ALA A 28 3.28 4.13 3.14
CA ALA A 28 3.23 3.66 1.77
C ALA A 28 2.71 4.75 0.84
N ASN A 29 3.13 4.70 -0.42
CA ASN A 29 2.46 5.46 -1.48
C ASN A 29 1.74 4.47 -2.41
N MET A 30 0.43 4.63 -2.61
CA MET A 30 -0.34 3.83 -3.56
C MET A 30 -0.25 4.46 -4.95
N THR A 31 0.02 3.67 -5.99
CA THR A 31 0.00 4.14 -7.38
C THR A 31 -1.45 4.28 -7.87
N MET A 32 -1.79 5.44 -8.44
CA MET A 32 -3.10 5.78 -9.00
C MET A 32 -2.95 6.34 -10.42
N GLY A 33 -2.77 5.46 -11.40
CA GLY A 33 -2.55 5.86 -12.79
C GLY A 33 -1.30 6.72 -12.94
N TRP A 34 -1.48 8.03 -13.18
CA TRP A 34 -0.40 9.00 -13.37
C TRP A 34 0.09 9.67 -12.08
N LYS A 35 -0.55 9.44 -10.93
CA LYS A 35 -0.15 10.01 -9.63
C LYS A 35 0.09 8.92 -8.59
N SER A 36 0.61 9.32 -7.44
CA SER A 36 0.67 8.47 -6.24
C SER A 36 0.05 9.18 -5.06
N ALA A 37 -0.73 8.47 -4.25
CA ALA A 37 -1.28 8.98 -3.00
C ALA A 37 -0.43 8.50 -1.83
N GLY A 38 0.00 9.39 -0.95
CA GLY A 38 0.74 9.07 0.26
C GLY A 38 -0.18 8.71 1.41
N GLY A 39 0.14 7.64 2.15
CA GLY A 39 -0.73 7.12 3.20
C GLY A 39 -0.11 6.02 4.05
N ARG A 40 -0.98 5.26 4.71
CA ARG A 40 -0.61 4.01 5.39
C ARG A 40 -1.16 2.82 4.64
N PHE A 41 -0.34 1.81 4.48
CA PHE A 41 -0.76 0.45 4.15
C PHE A 41 -0.77 -0.40 5.42
N ALA A 42 -1.78 -1.24 5.60
CA ALA A 42 -1.89 -2.13 6.74
C ALA A 42 -2.40 -3.51 6.39
N LEU A 43 -2.01 -4.45 7.24
CA LEU A 43 -2.60 -5.76 7.35
C LEU A 43 -3.43 -5.81 8.63
N THR A 44 -4.67 -6.27 8.50
CA THR A 44 -5.54 -6.62 9.61
C THR A 44 -5.78 -8.12 9.63
N ASN A 45 -6.50 -8.62 10.64
CA ASN A 45 -6.96 -10.01 10.63
C ASN A 45 -7.90 -10.34 9.47
N GLU A 46 -8.55 -9.35 8.85
CA GLU A 46 -9.58 -9.57 7.81
C GLU A 46 -9.13 -9.20 6.39
N ARG A 47 -8.29 -8.16 6.23
CA ARG A 47 -7.99 -7.57 4.92
C ARG A 47 -6.66 -6.80 4.90
N LEU A 48 -6.24 -6.44 3.70
CA LEU A 48 -5.30 -5.35 3.48
C LEU A 48 -6.09 -4.05 3.36
N LEU A 49 -5.53 -2.98 3.91
CA LEU A 49 -6.14 -1.65 3.93
C LEU A 49 -5.09 -0.59 3.55
N PHE A 50 -5.51 0.39 2.78
CA PHE A 50 -4.73 1.60 2.53
C PHE A 50 -5.57 2.84 2.80
N CYS A 51 -5.05 3.68 3.70
CA CYS A 51 -5.65 4.97 4.06
C CYS A 51 -4.72 6.11 3.60
N PRO A 52 -5.12 6.92 2.61
CA PRO A 52 -4.37 8.11 2.23
C PRO A 52 -4.37 9.16 3.37
N THR A 53 -3.37 10.03 3.39
CA THR A 53 -3.33 11.13 4.35
C THR A 53 -4.29 12.26 4.00
N GLN A 54 -4.73 13.04 4.99
CA GLN A 54 -5.74 14.08 4.80
C GLN A 54 -5.36 15.13 3.73
N LEU A 55 -4.07 15.44 3.59
CA LEU A 55 -3.57 16.35 2.54
C LEU A 55 -3.80 15.81 1.13
N ASP A 56 -3.75 14.48 0.95
CA ASP A 56 -4.05 13.80 -0.31
C ASP A 56 -5.55 13.41 -0.44
N SER A 57 -6.31 13.42 0.66
CA SER A 57 -7.75 13.07 0.69
C SER A 57 -8.66 14.13 0.06
N LEU A 58 -8.20 15.39 -0.03
CA LEU A 58 -8.92 16.48 -0.70
C LEU A 58 -9.11 16.25 -2.21
N ASN A 59 -8.42 15.25 -2.79
CA ASN A 59 -8.46 14.91 -4.22
C ASN A 59 -8.98 13.49 -4.48
N GLU A 60 -10.06 13.08 -3.78
CA GLU A 60 -10.72 11.78 -4.01
C GLU A 60 -9.81 10.58 -3.72
N GLY A 61 -9.00 10.67 -2.65
CA GLY A 61 -8.20 9.54 -2.17
C GLY A 61 -9.12 8.45 -1.62
N THR A 62 -9.66 7.59 -2.48
CA THR A 62 -10.53 6.48 -2.09
C THR A 62 -9.73 5.53 -1.19
N HIS A 63 -10.23 5.27 0.01
CA HIS A 63 -9.70 4.19 0.83
C HIS A 63 -9.68 2.92 -0.02
N TRP A 64 -8.55 2.24 -0.06
CA TRP A 64 -8.43 0.97 -0.77
C TRP A 64 -8.44 -0.16 0.26
N SER A 65 -9.17 -1.23 -0.04
CA SER A 65 -9.17 -2.41 0.79
C SER A 65 -9.34 -3.66 -0.04
N LEU A 66 -8.70 -4.75 0.38
CA LEU A 66 -8.79 -6.05 -0.28
C LEU A 66 -8.86 -7.16 0.77
N SER A 67 -9.94 -7.95 0.77
CA SER A 67 -10.08 -9.06 1.71
C SER A 67 -8.94 -10.06 1.54
N ARG A 68 -8.48 -10.67 2.64
CA ARG A 68 -7.42 -11.68 2.61
C ARG A 68 -7.78 -12.85 1.70
N SER A 69 -9.07 -13.22 1.64
CA SER A 69 -9.57 -14.29 0.77
C SER A 69 -9.50 -13.96 -0.71
N GLN A 70 -9.44 -12.67 -1.07
CA GLN A 70 -9.35 -12.19 -2.45
C GLN A 70 -7.91 -11.97 -2.92
N ILE A 71 -6.92 -12.11 -2.03
CA ILE A 71 -5.51 -12.00 -2.38
C ILE A 71 -5.09 -13.26 -3.12
N GLN A 72 -4.63 -13.10 -4.37
CA GLN A 72 -4.03 -14.17 -5.16
C GLN A 72 -2.53 -14.31 -4.86
N SER A 73 -1.78 -13.21 -4.94
CA SER A 73 -0.35 -13.21 -4.66
C SER A 73 0.14 -11.83 -4.19
N ILE A 74 1.30 -11.83 -3.53
CA ILE A 74 2.03 -10.62 -3.16
C ILE A 74 3.45 -10.73 -3.71
N GLU A 75 3.80 -9.80 -4.58
CA GLU A 75 5.04 -9.81 -5.35
C GLU A 75 5.81 -8.50 -5.22
N ILE A 76 7.06 -8.52 -5.68
CA ILE A 76 7.88 -7.30 -5.79
C ILE A 76 8.03 -7.01 -7.26
N ASP A 77 7.39 -5.94 -7.70
CA ASP A 77 7.59 -5.42 -9.05
C ASP A 77 8.90 -4.61 -9.08
N PRO A 78 9.85 -4.96 -9.97
CA PRO A 78 11.13 -4.27 -10.07
C PRO A 78 10.96 -2.82 -10.57
N PRO A 79 11.96 -1.95 -10.37
CA PRO A 79 11.92 -0.61 -10.94
C PRO A 79 11.90 -0.65 -12.48
N HIS A 80 11.10 0.22 -13.07
CA HIS A 80 10.97 0.42 -14.51
C HIS A 80 11.73 1.67 -14.93
N PHE A 81 12.78 1.50 -15.74
CA PHE A 81 13.69 2.57 -16.18
C PHE A 81 13.25 3.20 -17.51
N SER A 82 12.02 3.68 -17.58
CA SER A 82 11.54 4.46 -18.74
C SER A 82 11.27 5.92 -18.33
N PRO A 83 11.54 6.91 -19.21
CA PRO A 83 11.31 8.34 -18.92
C PRO A 83 9.88 8.64 -18.45
N SER A 84 8.90 7.88 -18.93
CA SER A 84 7.48 8.00 -18.59
C SER A 84 7.17 7.63 -17.12
N TYR A 85 8.06 6.90 -16.44
CA TYR A 85 7.86 6.38 -15.08
C TYR A 85 8.66 7.14 -14.01
N TRP A 86 9.44 8.14 -14.42
CA TRP A 86 10.31 8.92 -13.53
C TRP A 86 9.53 9.73 -12.48
N LEU A 87 8.37 10.27 -12.85
CA LEU A 87 7.54 11.09 -11.98
C LEU A 87 6.59 10.28 -11.07
N ASN A 88 6.40 8.97 -11.35
CA ASN A 88 5.40 8.13 -10.67
C ASN A 88 6.02 7.12 -9.69
N GLY A 89 7.30 7.30 -9.35
CA GLY A 89 8.02 6.40 -8.44
C GLY A 89 8.52 5.10 -9.08
N GLY A 90 8.52 4.99 -10.42
CA GLY A 90 8.94 3.78 -11.12
C GLY A 90 10.43 3.44 -11.00
N LEU A 91 11.25 4.32 -10.44
CA LEU A 91 12.64 4.02 -10.09
C LEU A 91 12.81 3.18 -8.82
N ARG A 92 11.71 2.87 -8.12
CA ARG A 92 11.73 2.07 -6.89
C ARG A 92 11.03 0.74 -7.13
N SER A 93 11.50 -0.31 -6.46
CA SER A 93 10.74 -1.55 -6.34
C SER A 93 9.40 -1.28 -5.64
N ARG A 94 8.35 -1.92 -6.11
CA ARG A 94 6.98 -1.76 -5.62
C ARG A 94 6.47 -3.09 -5.06
N LEU A 95 5.66 -3.02 -4.03
CA LEU A 95 4.85 -4.15 -3.59
C LEU A 95 3.65 -4.24 -4.54
N ALA A 96 3.51 -5.37 -5.24
CA ALA A 96 2.37 -5.66 -6.10
C ALA A 96 1.42 -6.61 -5.37
N ILE A 97 0.17 -6.20 -5.19
CA ILE A 97 -0.90 -7.02 -4.63
C ILE A 97 -1.78 -7.47 -5.79
N HIS A 98 -1.76 -8.77 -6.08
CA HIS A 98 -2.60 -9.38 -7.10
C HIS A 98 -3.89 -9.89 -6.44
N ALA A 99 -5.03 -9.42 -6.93
CA ALA A 99 -6.34 -9.90 -6.53
C ALA A 99 -6.80 -11.06 -7.44
N GLN A 100 -7.70 -11.89 -6.94
CA GLN A 100 -8.26 -13.02 -7.69
C GLN A 100 -9.03 -12.61 -8.94
N ASP A 101 -9.53 -11.37 -9.00
CA ASP A 101 -10.22 -10.82 -10.16
C ASP A 101 -9.25 -10.34 -11.27
N GLY A 102 -7.94 -10.50 -11.08
CA GLY A 102 -6.88 -10.07 -11.99
C GLY A 102 -6.40 -8.64 -11.78
N THR A 103 -7.02 -7.89 -10.87
CA THR A 103 -6.59 -6.53 -10.52
C THR A 103 -5.23 -6.56 -9.82
N VAL A 104 -4.33 -5.64 -10.20
CA VAL A 104 -3.04 -5.46 -9.53
C VAL A 104 -2.96 -4.06 -8.94
N THR A 105 -2.73 -3.99 -7.63
CA THR A 105 -2.51 -2.71 -6.93
C THR A 105 -1.07 -2.59 -6.49
N TYR A 106 -0.45 -1.44 -6.76
CA TYR A 106 0.97 -1.19 -6.48
C TYR A 106 1.18 -0.21 -5.33
N PHE A 107 2.11 -0.55 -4.44
CA PHE A 107 2.52 0.29 -3.32
C PHE A 107 4.04 0.48 -3.29
N VAL A 108 4.50 1.73 -3.18
CA VAL A 108 5.88 2.04 -2.86
C VAL A 108 6.02 2.04 -1.34
N ILE A 109 6.76 1.06 -0.81
CA ILE A 109 6.99 0.88 0.63
C ILE A 109 8.49 0.76 0.91
N SER A 110 8.96 1.43 1.96
CA SER A 110 10.34 1.30 2.44
C SER A 110 10.64 -0.15 2.86
N LYS A 111 11.82 -0.66 2.51
CA LYS A 111 12.24 -2.04 2.81
C LYS A 111 11.25 -3.11 2.27
N VAL A 112 10.75 -2.90 1.05
CA VAL A 112 9.69 -3.73 0.41
C VAL A 112 9.89 -5.24 0.51
N ARG A 113 11.12 -5.75 0.42
CA ARG A 113 11.42 -7.19 0.59
C ARG A 113 11.03 -7.71 1.97
N SER A 114 11.47 -7.02 3.02
CA SER A 114 11.15 -7.39 4.40
C SER A 114 9.65 -7.27 4.69
N VAL A 115 9.00 -6.24 4.14
CA VAL A 115 7.54 -6.08 4.26
C VAL A 115 6.81 -7.24 3.60
N ARG A 116 7.17 -7.60 2.36
CA ARG A 116 6.58 -8.76 1.67
C ARG A 116 6.72 -10.04 2.48
N GLU A 117 7.92 -10.33 2.99
CA GLU A 117 8.16 -11.54 3.78
C GLU A 117 7.26 -11.58 5.03
N LYS A 118 7.14 -10.46 5.75
CA LYS A 118 6.24 -10.36 6.91
C LYS A 118 4.78 -10.56 6.52
N LEU A 119 4.33 -9.98 5.41
CA LEU A 119 2.97 -10.17 4.92
C LEU A 119 2.71 -11.65 4.59
N LEU A 120 3.60 -12.30 3.86
CA LEU A 120 3.48 -13.72 3.51
C LEU A 120 3.49 -14.64 4.73
N GLN A 121 4.22 -14.29 5.79
CA GLN A 121 4.20 -15.05 7.05
C GLN A 121 2.87 -14.92 7.79
N ARG A 122 2.25 -13.73 7.73
CA ARG A 122 1.02 -13.45 8.47
C ARG A 122 -0.24 -13.85 7.73
N LEU A 123 -0.21 -13.92 6.39
CA LEU A 123 -1.33 -14.32 5.52
C LEU A 123 -1.56 -15.83 5.41
N LYS A 124 -0.63 -16.65 5.91
CA LYS A 124 -0.82 -18.09 6.09
C LYS A 124 -1.67 -18.36 7.33
#